data_AF-A0AAV4SDU5-F1
#
_entry.id   AF-A0AAV4SDU5-F1
#
_cell.length_a   1.000
_cell.length_b   1.000
_cell.length_c   1.000
_cell.angle_alpha   90.00
_cell.angle_beta   90.00
_cell.angle_gamma   90.00
#
_symmetry.space_group_name_H-M   'P 1'
#
loop_
_entity.id
_entity.type
_entity.pdbx_description
1 polymer ?
#
loop_
_entity_poly.entity_id
_entity_poly.type
_entity_poly.pdbx_seq_one_letter_code
_entity_poly.pdbx_strand_id
1 'polypeptide(L)'
;MNKCSTNTAESNPHSVFLCTPRASEDRTAYFNRSIKILQSASLFTPNQQLILGYDKLACIPELSVEQLDVFLILQASDLSNSLTMKLTPREQESLLIHQAGYLAQKRLARGCKLNHPEAVALIACQIQEFARNGDTVVQLMNKGKCLLGRKQVMQGVGDMIHDVQVEATFPDGTKLVTVSHPICRENGDLTLALYGSFLPVPDISLFQGGDIKEEFSKLKLSIPGCVIPQKGAGDIPINEGRKRVTLRISSVCDRPIQIGSHYHFIEANKNLVFDRAKSYGMRLDIPAGNAIRFEPGEVKTVTLVEIGGGKIITGGNNLCNGRVNKNSLSEIMQRITNFGFGNEIQQKVLVPTESYKIPRFLYALNYGPTTGDKIRLGDTTLIVEIEKDFAVYGDECKFGGGKVLREGMGQASYRVSSEVLDTVITNCVIIDAVQGILKADVGIKAYGQAVSRP
;
A
#
# COMPACT_ATOMS: atom_id res chain seq x y z
N MET A 1 -37.08 -61.08 -21.42
CA MET A 1 -37.29 -62.00 -20.27
C MET A 1 -36.65 -61.33 -19.05
N ASN A 2 -37.36 -60.47 -18.31
CA ASN A 2 -38.28 -60.75 -17.19
C ASN A 2 -37.62 -61.46 -15.98
N LYS A 3 -37.24 -60.68 -14.94
CA LYS A 3 -37.84 -60.56 -13.58
C LYS A 3 -36.78 -60.01 -12.59
N CYS A 4 -37.00 -58.86 -11.95
CA CYS A 4 -37.60 -58.66 -10.59
C CYS A 4 -36.88 -59.44 -9.49
N SER A 5 -36.55 -58.95 -8.29
CA SER A 5 -36.80 -57.70 -7.54
C SER A 5 -36.28 -57.93 -6.12
N THR A 6 -35.77 -56.92 -5.40
CA THR A 6 -36.20 -56.57 -4.02
C THR A 6 -35.56 -55.27 -3.57
N ASN A 7 -36.43 -54.33 -3.19
CA ASN A 7 -36.16 -53.11 -2.43
C ASN A 7 -35.70 -53.42 -1.00
N THR A 8 -34.86 -52.55 -0.43
CA THR A 8 -35.17 -51.85 0.83
C THR A 8 -34.50 -50.48 0.81
N ALA A 9 -35.32 -49.45 1.02
CA ALA A 9 -34.94 -48.06 1.17
C ALA A 9 -34.74 -47.76 2.65
N GLU A 10 -33.67 -47.05 3.01
CA GLU A 10 -33.62 -46.24 4.23
C GLU A 10 -32.92 -44.90 3.94
N SER A 11 -33.51 -43.89 4.56
CA SER A 11 -33.47 -42.46 4.29
C SER A 11 -32.21 -41.75 4.78
N ASN A 12 -31.69 -40.79 4.01
CA ASN A 12 -31.23 -39.53 4.59
C ASN A 12 -31.34 -38.37 3.58
N PRO A 13 -32.14 -37.32 3.86
CA PRO A 13 -32.31 -36.19 2.97
C PRO A 13 -31.40 -35.05 3.42
N HIS A 14 -30.27 -34.78 2.74
CA HIS A 14 -29.61 -33.47 2.64
C HIS A 14 -28.34 -33.60 1.78
N SER A 15 -28.52 -33.88 0.50
CA SER A 15 -27.45 -33.74 -0.49
C SER A 15 -28.06 -33.33 -1.82
N VAL A 16 -28.17 -32.03 -2.06
CA VAL A 16 -28.46 -31.51 -3.40
C VAL A 16 -27.13 -31.49 -4.16
N PHE A 17 -26.88 -32.54 -4.93
CA PHE A 17 -25.88 -32.51 -6.00
C PHE A 17 -26.45 -31.69 -7.17
N LEU A 18 -25.88 -30.52 -7.44
CA LEU A 18 -26.13 -29.79 -8.68
C LEU A 18 -25.31 -30.44 -9.81
N CYS A 19 -25.84 -31.52 -10.38
CA CYS A 19 -25.49 -31.93 -11.74
C CYS A 19 -26.22 -31.01 -12.72
N THR A 20 -25.50 -30.25 -13.52
CA THR A 20 -26.06 -29.51 -14.66
C THR A 20 -26.32 -30.48 -15.82
N PRO A 21 -27.55 -30.58 -16.36
CA PRO A 21 -27.78 -31.26 -17.63
C PRO A 21 -27.70 -30.28 -18.80
N ARG A 22 -27.03 -30.72 -19.86
CA ARG A 22 -26.89 -30.05 -21.18
C ARG A 22 -28.25 -29.67 -21.78
N ALA A 23 -28.25 -28.52 -22.44
CA ALA A 23 -29.37 -27.94 -23.19
C ALA A 23 -29.76 -28.76 -24.44
N SER A 24 -31.06 -28.78 -24.75
CA SER A 24 -31.60 -29.14 -26.07
C SER A 24 -32.72 -28.16 -26.46
N GLU A 25 -32.69 -27.67 -27.69
CA GLU A 25 -33.45 -26.52 -28.24
C GLU A 25 -34.98 -26.70 -28.34
N ASP A 26 -35.54 -27.87 -28.03
CA ASP A 26 -36.95 -28.19 -28.27
C ASP A 26 -37.94 -27.67 -27.19
N ARG A 27 -37.43 -27.25 -26.02
CA ARG A 27 -38.30 -26.77 -24.93
C ARG A 27 -38.85 -25.36 -25.17
N THR A 28 -38.16 -24.51 -25.92
CA THR A 28 -38.56 -23.11 -26.14
C THR A 28 -39.84 -23.00 -26.98
N ALA A 29 -40.03 -23.90 -27.95
CA ALA A 29 -41.23 -23.96 -28.77
C ALA A 29 -42.45 -24.46 -27.97
N TYR A 30 -42.25 -25.44 -27.09
CA TYR A 30 -43.30 -25.96 -26.20
C TYR A 30 -43.68 -24.93 -25.13
N PHE A 31 -42.68 -24.27 -24.53
CA PHE A 31 -42.84 -23.22 -23.52
C PHE A 31 -43.64 -22.01 -24.04
N ASN A 32 -43.34 -21.54 -25.26
CA ASN A 32 -44.07 -20.43 -25.88
C ASN A 32 -45.52 -20.78 -26.25
N ARG A 33 -45.82 -22.06 -26.49
CA ARG A 33 -47.19 -22.54 -26.77
C ARG A 33 -48.04 -22.59 -25.50
N SER A 34 -47.46 -23.00 -24.37
CA SER A 34 -48.13 -23.05 -23.07
C SER A 34 -48.42 -21.66 -22.49
N ILE A 35 -47.52 -20.68 -22.68
CA ILE A 35 -47.75 -19.29 -22.23
C ILE A 35 -48.91 -18.62 -23.00
N LYS A 36 -49.04 -18.87 -24.30
CA LYS A 36 -50.18 -18.35 -25.09
C LYS A 36 -51.54 -18.88 -24.63
N ILE A 37 -51.60 -20.12 -24.16
CA ILE A 37 -52.84 -20.73 -23.64
C ILE A 37 -53.20 -20.11 -22.30
N LEU A 38 -52.23 -19.93 -21.39
CA LEU A 38 -52.45 -19.33 -20.07
C LEU A 38 -52.80 -17.83 -20.13
N GLN A 39 -52.30 -17.08 -21.12
CA GLN A 39 -52.66 -15.67 -21.34
C GLN A 39 -54.04 -15.47 -21.98
N SER A 40 -54.58 -16.51 -22.65
CA SER A 40 -55.90 -16.46 -23.29
C SER A 40 -57.06 -16.81 -22.35
N ALA A 41 -56.76 -17.48 -21.23
CA ALA A 41 -57.71 -17.73 -20.17
C ALA A 41 -57.72 -16.53 -19.21
N SER A 42 -58.68 -15.63 -19.38
CA SER A 42 -58.91 -14.42 -18.56
C SER A 42 -59.30 -14.75 -17.10
N LEU A 43 -58.48 -15.52 -16.37
CA LEU A 43 -58.90 -16.09 -15.09
C LEU A 43 -58.33 -15.42 -13.84
N PHE A 44 -57.33 -14.53 -13.90
CA PHE A 44 -56.85 -13.86 -12.67
C PHE A 44 -56.32 -12.43 -12.89
N THR A 45 -56.64 -11.54 -11.94
CA THR A 45 -56.07 -10.18 -11.87
C THR A 45 -54.71 -10.19 -11.14
N PRO A 46 -53.83 -9.20 -11.36
CA PRO A 46 -52.42 -9.24 -10.92
C PRO A 46 -52.20 -9.45 -9.41
N ASN A 47 -53.19 -9.13 -8.56
CA ASN A 47 -53.06 -9.20 -7.10
C ASN A 47 -53.53 -10.54 -6.47
N GLN A 48 -53.87 -11.56 -7.25
CA GLN A 48 -54.28 -12.87 -6.74
C GLN A 48 -53.20 -13.97 -6.87
N GLN A 49 -51.98 -13.63 -7.28
CA GLN A 49 -50.91 -14.62 -7.53
C GLN A 49 -50.13 -15.09 -6.29
N LEU A 50 -50.49 -14.66 -5.07
CA LEU A 50 -49.88 -15.20 -3.87
C LEU A 50 -50.88 -16.06 -3.09
N ILE A 51 -50.50 -17.34 -2.95
CA ILE A 51 -51.08 -18.37 -2.07
C ILE A 51 -52.27 -19.13 -2.68
N LEU A 52 -51.96 -19.98 -3.65
CA LEU A 52 -52.72 -21.22 -3.87
C LEU A 52 -51.77 -22.39 -3.68
N GLY A 53 -51.98 -23.18 -2.62
CA GLY A 53 -51.28 -24.44 -2.43
C GLY A 53 -51.63 -25.45 -3.53
N TYR A 54 -50.73 -26.40 -3.78
CA TYR A 54 -50.81 -27.44 -4.83
C TYR A 54 -52.21 -28.08 -4.92
N ASP A 55 -52.84 -28.31 -3.76
CA ASP A 55 -54.16 -28.93 -3.61
C ASP A 55 -55.31 -28.12 -4.24
N LYS A 56 -55.16 -26.79 -4.38
CA LYS A 56 -56.17 -25.92 -5.01
C LYS A 56 -55.98 -25.78 -6.53
N LEU A 57 -54.75 -25.95 -7.02
CA LEU A 57 -54.43 -25.90 -8.46
C LEU A 57 -54.77 -27.21 -9.17
N ALA A 58 -54.71 -28.35 -8.46
CA ALA A 58 -55.10 -29.66 -8.99
C ALA A 58 -56.62 -29.82 -9.24
N CYS A 59 -57.46 -28.90 -8.74
CA CYS A 59 -58.92 -28.94 -8.87
C CYS A 59 -59.45 -28.19 -10.10
N ILE A 60 -58.57 -27.60 -10.93
CA ILE A 60 -58.97 -26.93 -12.17
C ILE A 60 -59.01 -28.00 -13.28
N PRO A 61 -60.19 -28.35 -13.85
CA PRO A 61 -60.35 -29.54 -14.70
C PRO A 61 -59.61 -29.47 -16.04
N GLU A 62 -59.11 -28.29 -16.43
CA GLU A 62 -58.55 -27.99 -17.75
C GLU A 62 -57.01 -27.95 -17.78
N LEU A 63 -56.34 -28.15 -16.63
CA LEU A 63 -54.88 -28.13 -16.54
C LEU A 63 -54.30 -29.56 -16.52
N SER A 64 -53.44 -29.89 -17.49
CA SER A 64 -52.68 -31.14 -17.46
C SER A 64 -51.56 -31.10 -16.42
N VAL A 65 -51.10 -32.26 -15.94
CA VAL A 65 -49.97 -32.38 -14.98
C VAL A 65 -48.72 -31.64 -15.46
N GLU A 66 -48.46 -31.66 -16.77
CA GLU A 66 -47.33 -30.96 -17.39
C GLU A 66 -47.48 -29.43 -17.34
N GLN A 67 -48.71 -28.89 -17.36
CA GLN A 67 -48.96 -27.45 -17.24
C GLN A 67 -48.79 -26.96 -15.79
N LEU A 68 -49.11 -27.80 -14.80
CA LEU A 68 -48.80 -27.56 -13.39
C LEU A 68 -47.29 -27.51 -13.15
N ASP A 69 -46.52 -28.44 -13.72
CA ASP A 69 -45.06 -28.47 -13.60
C ASP A 69 -44.40 -27.19 -14.15
N VAL A 70 -44.87 -26.68 -15.30
CA VAL A 70 -44.36 -25.42 -15.87
C VAL A 70 -44.68 -24.22 -14.97
N PHE A 71 -45.86 -24.19 -14.34
CA PHE A 71 -46.23 -23.11 -13.42
C PHE A 71 -45.37 -23.11 -12.14
N LEU A 72 -45.05 -24.29 -11.60
CA LEU A 72 -44.12 -24.43 -10.48
C LEU A 72 -42.69 -24.06 -10.84
N ILE A 73 -42.22 -24.44 -12.04
CA ILE A 73 -40.89 -24.04 -12.53
C ILE A 73 -40.81 -22.52 -12.73
N LEU A 74 -41.87 -21.89 -13.21
CA LEU A 74 -41.95 -20.43 -13.36
C LEU A 74 -41.96 -19.72 -12.00
N GLN A 75 -42.77 -20.16 -11.03
CA GLN A 75 -42.71 -19.62 -9.67
C GLN A 75 -41.35 -19.86 -9.00
N ALA A 76 -40.72 -21.02 -9.22
CA ALA A 76 -39.37 -21.29 -8.72
C ALA A 76 -38.31 -20.39 -9.38
N SER A 77 -38.46 -20.04 -10.66
CA SER A 77 -37.56 -19.13 -11.37
C SER A 77 -37.69 -17.67 -10.89
N ASP A 78 -38.90 -17.20 -10.63
CA ASP A 78 -39.12 -15.86 -10.05
C ASP A 78 -38.72 -15.79 -8.56
N LEU A 79 -38.92 -16.87 -7.79
CA LEU A 79 -38.33 -16.99 -6.45
C LEU A 79 -36.80 -17.06 -6.49
N SER A 80 -36.19 -17.70 -7.50
CA SER A 80 -34.73 -17.80 -7.62
C SER A 80 -34.05 -16.45 -7.89
N ASN A 81 -34.73 -15.53 -8.59
CA ASN A 81 -34.25 -14.15 -8.78
C ASN A 81 -34.44 -13.27 -7.52
N SER A 82 -35.33 -13.65 -6.61
CA SER A 82 -35.56 -12.99 -5.32
C SER A 82 -34.60 -13.48 -4.21
N LEU A 83 -34.07 -14.70 -4.34
CA LEU A 83 -33.30 -15.40 -3.30
C LEU A 83 -31.77 -15.40 -3.50
N THR A 84 -31.24 -14.70 -4.50
CA THR A 84 -29.79 -14.62 -4.73
C THR A 84 -29.15 -13.54 -3.85
N MET A 85 -28.09 -13.91 -3.11
CA MET A 85 -27.27 -12.94 -2.39
C MET A 85 -26.67 -11.95 -3.40
N LYS A 86 -26.93 -10.65 -3.20
CA LYS A 86 -26.44 -9.57 -4.07
C LYS A 86 -25.00 -9.19 -3.72
N LEU A 87 -24.08 -10.15 -3.84
CA LEU A 87 -22.67 -9.94 -3.51
C LEU A 87 -22.01 -8.98 -4.50
N THR A 88 -21.44 -7.91 -3.97
CA THR A 88 -20.54 -7.01 -4.68
C THR A 88 -19.17 -7.66 -4.90
N PRO A 89 -18.37 -7.20 -5.89
CA PRO A 89 -17.00 -7.70 -6.08
C PRO A 89 -16.15 -7.63 -4.80
N ARG A 90 -16.31 -6.56 -4.02
CA ARG A 90 -15.63 -6.38 -2.73
C ARG A 90 -16.00 -7.45 -1.70
N GLU A 91 -17.26 -7.84 -1.63
CA GLU A 91 -17.73 -8.89 -0.71
C GLU A 91 -17.22 -10.27 -1.15
N GLN A 92 -17.13 -10.50 -2.46
CA GLN A 92 -16.51 -11.72 -3.02
C GLN A 92 -15.01 -11.78 -2.66
N GLU A 93 -14.27 -10.67 -2.79
CA GLU A 93 -12.86 -10.58 -2.38
C GLU A 93 -12.68 -10.78 -0.87
N SER A 94 -13.56 -10.18 -0.06
CA SER A 94 -13.54 -10.36 1.40
C SER A 94 -13.79 -11.82 1.80
N LEU A 95 -14.67 -12.52 1.07
CA LEU A 95 -14.88 -13.95 1.25
C LEU A 95 -13.63 -14.76 0.92
N LEU A 96 -12.88 -14.40 -0.12
CA LEU A 96 -11.60 -15.04 -0.46
C LEU A 96 -10.54 -14.82 0.64
N ILE A 97 -10.45 -13.60 1.19
CA ILE A 97 -9.57 -13.30 2.32
C ILE A 97 -9.95 -14.16 3.53
N HIS A 98 -11.24 -14.24 3.86
CA HIS A 98 -11.73 -15.08 4.96
C HIS A 98 -11.39 -16.56 4.73
N GLN A 99 -11.57 -17.10 3.52
CA GLN A 99 -11.20 -18.50 3.22
C GLN A 99 -9.70 -18.76 3.39
N ALA A 100 -8.84 -17.84 2.94
CA ALA A 100 -7.39 -17.92 3.13
C ALA A 100 -7.02 -17.85 4.62
N GLY A 101 -7.66 -16.96 5.38
CA GLY A 101 -7.51 -16.85 6.83
C GLY A 101 -7.93 -18.12 7.56
N TYR A 102 -9.08 -18.70 7.21
CA TYR A 102 -9.56 -19.95 7.80
C TYR A 102 -8.64 -21.14 7.48
N LEU A 103 -8.06 -21.19 6.27
CA LEU A 103 -7.02 -22.17 5.94
C LEU A 103 -5.79 -22.01 6.83
N ALA A 104 -5.34 -20.78 7.07
CA ALA A 104 -4.23 -20.48 7.98
C ALA A 104 -4.56 -20.86 9.43
N GLN A 105 -5.79 -20.59 9.89
CA GLN A 105 -6.26 -21.02 11.22
C GLN A 105 -6.23 -22.54 11.38
N LYS A 106 -6.68 -23.31 10.38
CA LYS A 106 -6.58 -24.79 10.39
C LYS A 106 -5.14 -25.30 10.43
N ARG A 107 -4.19 -24.57 9.84
CA ARG A 107 -2.75 -24.88 9.89
C ARG A 107 -2.19 -24.57 11.28
N LEU A 108 -2.51 -23.40 11.80
CA LEU A 108 -2.12 -22.98 13.15
C LEU A 108 -2.65 -23.95 14.21
N ALA A 109 -3.93 -24.34 14.12
CA ALA A 109 -4.60 -25.24 15.08
C ALA A 109 -3.96 -26.63 15.18
N ARG A 110 -3.18 -27.06 14.17
CA ARG A 110 -2.42 -28.32 14.20
C ARG A 110 -0.92 -28.14 14.45
N GLY A 111 -0.48 -26.95 14.87
CA GLY A 111 0.91 -26.67 15.22
C GLY A 111 1.81 -26.23 14.06
N CYS A 112 1.28 -25.91 12.88
CA CYS A 112 2.11 -25.43 11.77
C CYS A 112 2.58 -23.98 12.01
N LYS A 113 3.89 -23.72 11.88
CA LYS A 113 4.43 -22.36 11.81
C LYS A 113 4.02 -21.71 10.49
N LEU A 114 3.33 -20.57 10.56
CA LEU A 114 2.77 -19.90 9.40
C LEU A 114 3.84 -19.17 8.57
N ASN A 115 3.71 -19.24 7.26
CA ASN A 115 4.51 -18.42 6.34
C ASN A 115 3.91 -17.00 6.19
N HIS A 116 4.54 -16.17 5.35
CA HIS A 116 4.10 -14.78 5.12
C HIS A 116 2.62 -14.66 4.68
N PRO A 117 2.16 -15.26 3.57
CA PRO A 117 0.77 -15.11 3.14
C PRO A 117 -0.24 -15.68 4.14
N GLU A 118 0.09 -16.77 4.84
CA GLU A 118 -0.78 -17.34 5.88
C GLU A 118 -0.96 -16.41 7.08
N ALA A 119 0.14 -15.81 7.56
CA ALA A 119 0.08 -14.87 8.68
C ALA A 119 -0.73 -13.61 8.32
N VAL A 120 -0.49 -13.04 7.14
CA VAL A 120 -1.26 -11.88 6.64
C VAL A 120 -2.75 -12.21 6.51
N ALA A 121 -3.08 -13.35 5.91
CA ALA A 121 -4.46 -13.77 5.71
C ALA A 121 -5.19 -14.02 7.04
N LEU A 122 -4.54 -14.68 8.01
CA LEU A 122 -5.12 -14.91 9.33
C LEU A 122 -5.40 -13.59 10.04
N ILE A 123 -4.42 -12.68 10.08
CA ILE A 123 -4.59 -11.38 10.75
C ILE A 123 -5.72 -10.59 10.08
N ALA A 124 -5.71 -10.48 8.75
CA ALA A 124 -6.74 -9.73 8.01
C ALA A 124 -8.15 -10.31 8.24
N CYS A 125 -8.29 -11.64 8.16
CA CYS A 125 -9.55 -12.33 8.45
C CYS A 125 -10.04 -12.04 9.88
N GLN A 126 -9.17 -12.15 10.88
CA GLN A 126 -9.56 -11.90 12.27
C GLN A 126 -9.96 -10.45 12.52
N ILE A 127 -9.29 -9.48 11.91
CA ILE A 127 -9.72 -8.07 11.97
C ILE A 127 -11.14 -7.90 11.39
N GLN A 128 -11.46 -8.56 10.28
CA GLN A 128 -12.82 -8.51 9.70
C GLN A 128 -13.87 -9.15 10.62
N GLU A 129 -13.57 -10.29 11.24
CA GLU A 129 -14.47 -10.96 12.18
C GLU A 129 -14.72 -10.12 13.44
N PHE A 130 -13.68 -9.51 14.01
CA PHE A 130 -13.85 -8.66 15.18
C PHE A 130 -14.60 -7.36 14.86
N ALA A 131 -14.38 -6.77 13.68
CA ALA A 131 -15.17 -5.64 13.20
C ALA A 131 -16.65 -6.02 13.04
N ARG A 132 -16.94 -7.23 12.52
CA ARG A 132 -18.30 -7.77 12.42
C ARG A 132 -18.95 -7.96 13.79
N ASN A 133 -18.16 -8.25 14.82
CA ASN A 133 -18.59 -8.34 16.22
C ASN A 133 -18.73 -6.97 16.93
N GLY A 134 -18.38 -5.86 16.27
CA GLY A 134 -18.58 -4.50 16.77
C GLY A 134 -17.41 -3.89 17.54
N ASP A 135 -16.21 -4.49 17.48
CA ASP A 135 -15.01 -3.85 18.02
C ASP A 135 -14.69 -2.53 17.29
N THR A 136 -14.04 -1.59 17.97
CA THR A 136 -13.59 -0.32 17.37
C THR A 136 -12.25 -0.46 16.64
N VAL A 137 -11.98 0.43 15.67
CA VAL A 137 -10.69 0.48 14.95
C VAL A 137 -9.50 0.48 15.91
N VAL A 138 -9.54 1.28 16.98
CA VAL A 138 -8.43 1.40 17.95
C VAL A 138 -8.20 0.09 18.72
N GLN A 139 -9.28 -0.64 19.05
CA GLN A 139 -9.15 -1.96 19.67
C GLN A 139 -8.51 -2.95 18.69
N LEU A 140 -8.91 -2.94 17.42
CA LEU A 140 -8.39 -3.84 16.40
C LEU A 140 -6.93 -3.61 16.05
N MET A 141 -6.47 -2.36 16.03
CA MET A 141 -5.05 -2.02 15.87
C MET A 141 -4.17 -2.67 16.95
N ASN A 142 -4.72 -2.87 18.16
CA ASN A 142 -4.01 -3.50 19.27
C ASN A 142 -4.23 -5.01 19.33
N LYS A 143 -5.47 -5.49 19.15
CA LYS A 143 -5.80 -6.93 19.11
C LYS A 143 -5.05 -7.65 17.99
N GLY A 144 -4.88 -7.02 16.83
CA GLY A 144 -4.12 -7.58 15.72
C GLY A 144 -2.66 -7.93 16.08
N LYS A 145 -2.04 -7.18 17.00
CA LYS A 145 -0.67 -7.43 17.51
C LYS A 145 -0.60 -8.58 18.51
N CYS A 146 -1.74 -9.07 18.97
CA CYS A 146 -1.83 -10.17 19.91
C CYS A 146 -1.99 -11.52 19.21
N LEU A 147 -2.42 -11.58 17.94
CA LEU A 147 -2.87 -12.82 17.31
C LEU A 147 -1.73 -13.84 17.13
N LEU A 148 -0.59 -13.41 16.60
CA LEU A 148 0.51 -14.29 16.24
C LEU A 148 1.81 -13.81 16.90
N GLY A 149 2.57 -14.75 17.47
CA GLY A 149 3.91 -14.50 18.00
C GLY A 149 5.00 -15.05 17.07
N ARG A 150 6.25 -14.71 17.38
CA ARG A 150 7.44 -15.18 16.65
C ARG A 150 7.55 -16.70 16.60
N LYS A 151 7.03 -17.42 17.61
CA LYS A 151 7.02 -18.90 17.63
C LYS A 151 5.99 -19.52 16.68
N GLN A 152 4.91 -18.81 16.37
CA GLN A 152 3.82 -19.29 15.51
C GLN A 152 4.04 -19.03 14.02
N VAL A 153 5.13 -18.35 13.66
CA VAL A 153 5.48 -18.05 12.26
C VAL A 153 6.85 -18.63 11.92
N MET A 154 7.12 -18.80 10.63
CA MET A 154 8.44 -19.19 10.14
C MET A 154 9.47 -18.08 10.42
N GLN A 155 10.76 -18.45 10.46
CA GLN A 155 11.86 -17.51 10.65
C GLN A 155 11.84 -16.41 9.59
N GLY A 156 12.12 -15.16 9.99
CA GLY A 156 12.10 -13.98 9.11
C GLY A 156 10.71 -13.44 8.78
N VAL A 157 9.62 -14.21 8.92
CA VAL A 157 8.25 -13.74 8.62
C VAL A 157 7.86 -12.54 9.47
N GLY A 158 8.18 -12.57 10.76
CA GLY A 158 7.87 -11.45 11.65
C GLY A 158 8.59 -10.15 11.31
N ASP A 159 9.74 -10.23 10.62
CA ASP A 159 10.51 -9.07 10.21
C ASP A 159 10.09 -8.56 8.82
N MET A 160 9.45 -9.40 7.99
CA MET A 160 8.89 -9.02 6.69
C MET A 160 7.51 -8.33 6.80
N ILE A 161 6.69 -8.70 7.78
CA ILE A 161 5.34 -8.16 7.93
C ILE A 161 5.39 -6.87 8.76
N HIS A 162 5.56 -5.74 8.10
CA HIS A 162 5.55 -4.42 8.74
C HIS A 162 4.15 -3.94 9.07
N ASP A 163 3.19 -4.14 8.16
CA ASP A 163 1.80 -3.74 8.33
C ASP A 163 0.88 -4.80 7.72
N VAL A 164 -0.26 -5.05 8.38
CA VAL A 164 -1.40 -5.73 7.75
C VAL A 164 -2.54 -4.73 7.69
N GLN A 165 -3.02 -4.48 6.49
CA GLN A 165 -4.09 -3.53 6.21
C GLN A 165 -5.29 -4.27 5.65
N VAL A 166 -6.45 -4.01 6.25
CA VAL A 166 -7.71 -4.56 5.76
C VAL A 166 -8.83 -3.57 6.07
N GLU A 167 -9.77 -3.44 5.13
CA GLU A 167 -11.01 -2.74 5.38
C GLU A 167 -12.09 -3.71 5.85
N ALA A 168 -12.88 -3.26 6.82
CA ALA A 168 -14.01 -4.01 7.32
C ALA A 168 -15.23 -3.09 7.48
N THR A 169 -16.42 -3.69 7.47
CA THR A 169 -17.67 -2.97 7.72
C THR A 169 -18.00 -3.02 9.21
N PHE A 170 -17.85 -1.87 9.87
CA PHE A 170 -18.22 -1.65 11.26
C PHE A 170 -19.69 -1.22 11.36
N PRO A 171 -20.28 -1.16 12.57
CA PRO A 171 -21.62 -0.59 12.76
C PRO A 171 -21.77 0.83 12.21
N ASP A 172 -20.68 1.61 12.16
CA ASP A 172 -20.62 2.98 11.65
C ASP A 172 -20.07 3.06 10.21
N GLY A 173 -20.10 1.95 9.46
CA GLY A 173 -19.68 1.86 8.07
C GLY A 173 -18.26 1.33 7.87
N THR A 174 -17.79 1.37 6.62
CA THR A 174 -16.45 0.87 6.26
C THR A 174 -15.35 1.72 6.91
N LYS A 175 -14.34 1.05 7.50
CA LYS A 175 -13.09 1.69 7.96
C LYS A 175 -11.88 0.84 7.57
N LEU A 176 -10.76 1.51 7.29
CA LEU A 176 -9.45 0.89 7.17
C LEU A 176 -8.86 0.63 8.56
N VAL A 177 -8.40 -0.59 8.79
CA VAL A 177 -7.59 -0.94 9.97
C VAL A 177 -6.18 -1.25 9.50
N THR A 178 -5.20 -0.62 10.14
CA THR A 178 -3.77 -0.93 9.94
C THR A 178 -3.21 -1.50 11.24
N VAL A 179 -2.76 -2.76 11.19
CA VAL A 179 -2.04 -3.40 12.28
C VAL A 179 -0.55 -3.31 12.00
N SER A 180 0.13 -2.35 12.61
CA SER A 180 1.58 -2.16 12.46
C SER A 180 2.37 -3.09 13.36
N HIS A 181 3.41 -3.71 12.80
CA HIS A 181 4.27 -4.71 13.43
C HIS A 181 3.47 -5.79 14.18
N PRO A 182 2.60 -6.55 13.48
CA PRO A 182 1.68 -7.48 14.11
C PRO A 182 2.40 -8.63 14.84
N ILE A 183 3.60 -9.03 14.38
CA ILE A 183 4.40 -10.10 15.00
C ILE A 183 5.44 -9.48 15.95
N CYS A 184 4.98 -8.88 17.04
CA CYS A 184 5.84 -8.19 18.01
C CYS A 184 6.03 -8.94 19.33
N ARG A 185 5.37 -10.08 19.52
CA ARG A 185 5.44 -10.91 20.74
C ARG A 185 6.16 -12.22 20.48
N GLU A 186 6.69 -12.84 21.53
CA GLU A 186 7.26 -14.19 21.40
C GLU A 186 6.16 -15.21 21.08
N ASN A 187 5.03 -15.09 21.76
CA ASN A 187 3.84 -15.93 21.63
C ASN A 187 2.60 -15.06 21.40
N GLY A 188 1.73 -15.52 20.49
CA GLY A 188 0.41 -14.95 20.27
C GLY A 188 -0.63 -15.51 21.23
N ASP A 189 -1.77 -14.82 21.32
CA ASP A 189 -3.01 -15.30 21.93
C ASP A 189 -3.76 -16.14 20.89
N LEU A 190 -3.59 -17.45 20.99
CA LEU A 190 -4.15 -18.41 20.04
C LEU A 190 -5.68 -18.51 20.12
N THR A 191 -6.26 -18.13 21.27
CA THR A 191 -7.72 -18.03 21.42
C THR A 191 -8.25 -16.89 20.55
N LEU A 192 -7.56 -15.74 20.56
CA LEU A 192 -7.88 -14.64 19.67
C LEU A 192 -7.57 -14.97 18.21
N ALA A 193 -6.46 -15.66 17.92
CA ALA A 193 -6.10 -16.03 16.55
C ALA A 193 -7.11 -16.98 15.88
N LEU A 194 -7.80 -17.79 16.68
CA LEU A 194 -8.79 -18.77 16.26
C LEU A 194 -10.23 -18.34 16.55
N TYR A 195 -10.47 -17.07 16.89
CA TYR A 195 -11.81 -16.57 17.16
C TYR A 195 -12.72 -16.75 15.93
N GLY A 196 -13.97 -17.15 16.18
CA GLY A 196 -14.98 -17.42 15.15
C GLY A 196 -14.74 -18.71 14.33
N SER A 197 -13.58 -19.35 14.46
CA SER A 197 -13.22 -20.52 13.64
C SER A 197 -13.81 -21.85 14.13
N PHE A 198 -14.18 -21.92 15.42
CA PHE A 198 -14.59 -23.13 16.14
C PHE A 198 -13.54 -24.27 16.11
N LEU A 199 -12.29 -23.95 15.80
CA LEU A 199 -11.17 -24.90 15.88
C LEU A 199 -10.67 -25.02 17.32
N PRO A 200 -10.16 -26.20 17.73
CA PRO A 200 -9.53 -26.35 19.04
C PRO A 200 -8.27 -25.48 19.11
N VAL A 201 -8.09 -24.81 20.25
CA VAL A 201 -6.89 -24.01 20.51
C VAL A 201 -5.72 -24.96 20.79
N PRO A 202 -4.64 -24.93 19.99
CA PRO A 202 -3.49 -25.81 20.19
C PRO A 202 -2.70 -25.40 21.43
N ASP A 203 -2.06 -26.39 22.07
CA ASP A 203 -1.11 -26.11 23.14
C ASP A 203 0.13 -25.41 22.57
N ILE A 204 0.64 -24.43 23.31
CA ILE A 204 1.74 -23.60 22.84
C ILE A 204 3.07 -24.37 22.72
N SER A 205 3.19 -25.50 23.42
CA SER A 205 4.33 -26.43 23.30
C SER A 205 4.52 -26.96 21.89
N LEU A 206 3.47 -27.03 21.07
CA LEU A 206 3.55 -27.45 19.66
C LEU A 206 4.44 -26.54 18.81
N PHE A 207 4.70 -25.31 19.27
CA PHE A 207 5.54 -24.33 18.59
C PHE A 207 6.92 -24.16 19.22
N GLN A 208 7.28 -24.98 20.22
CA GLN A 208 8.58 -24.94 20.87
C GLN A 208 9.64 -25.64 20.00
N GLY A 209 10.63 -24.86 19.54
CA GLY A 209 11.76 -25.35 18.77
C GLY A 209 12.63 -24.20 18.27
N GLY A 210 13.82 -24.07 18.85
CA GLY A 210 14.88 -23.10 18.50
C GLY A 210 15.33 -22.25 19.70
N ASP A 211 16.53 -22.51 20.24
CA ASP A 211 17.18 -21.69 21.27
C ASP A 211 17.55 -20.31 20.71
N ILE A 212 17.01 -19.25 21.31
CA ILE A 212 17.16 -17.85 20.87
C ILE A 212 18.59 -17.30 21.15
N LYS A 213 19.37 -17.97 21.99
CA LYS A 213 20.60 -17.40 22.57
C LYS A 213 21.86 -17.51 21.71
N GLU A 214 21.93 -18.41 20.71
CA GLU A 214 23.13 -18.55 19.86
C GLU A 214 23.04 -17.86 18.48
N GLU A 215 21.86 -17.42 18.04
CA GLU A 215 21.63 -17.01 16.65
C GLU A 215 21.56 -15.51 16.38
N PHE A 216 21.78 -14.60 17.34
CA PHE A 216 21.55 -13.17 17.10
C PHE A 216 22.39 -12.56 15.96
N SER A 217 23.58 -13.11 15.69
CA SER A 217 24.42 -12.74 14.54
C SER A 217 24.02 -13.42 13.22
N LYS A 218 23.44 -14.63 13.28
CA LYS A 218 22.85 -15.33 12.12
C LYS A 218 21.46 -14.77 11.74
N LEU A 219 20.73 -14.24 12.72
CA LEU A 219 19.35 -13.76 12.59
C LEU A 219 19.22 -12.58 11.60
N LYS A 220 20.16 -11.63 11.58
CA LYS A 220 20.11 -10.51 10.61
C LYS A 220 20.36 -10.94 9.16
N LEU A 221 21.15 -11.99 8.93
CA LEU A 221 21.39 -12.58 7.60
C LEU A 221 20.25 -13.51 7.16
N SER A 222 19.43 -14.00 8.11
CA SER A 222 18.29 -14.89 7.82
C SER A 222 17.05 -14.17 7.27
N ILE A 223 16.99 -12.83 7.38
CA ILE A 223 15.84 -12.04 6.89
C ILE A 223 15.87 -11.98 5.36
N PRO A 224 14.79 -12.32 4.66
CA PRO A 224 14.73 -12.21 3.21
C PRO A 224 14.92 -10.77 2.74
N GLY A 225 15.72 -10.56 1.69
CA GLY A 225 15.93 -9.22 1.12
C GLY A 225 16.77 -8.27 1.98
N CYS A 226 17.45 -8.75 3.03
CA CYS A 226 18.12 -7.86 3.98
C CYS A 226 19.27 -7.07 3.32
N VAL A 227 19.41 -5.82 3.75
CA VAL A 227 20.50 -4.93 3.35
C VAL A 227 21.60 -4.99 4.41
N ILE A 228 22.83 -5.19 3.97
CA ILE A 228 24.02 -5.29 4.80
C ILE A 228 24.93 -4.10 4.43
N PRO A 229 25.00 -3.05 5.27
CA PRO A 229 25.85 -1.92 5.01
C PRO A 229 27.33 -2.31 4.92
N GLN A 230 28.09 -1.62 4.07
CA GLN A 230 29.53 -1.81 3.97
C GLN A 230 30.21 -1.60 5.33
N LYS A 231 31.00 -2.59 5.78
CA LYS A 231 31.74 -2.50 7.05
C LYS A 231 32.83 -1.43 6.95
N GLY A 232 32.90 -0.55 7.94
CA GLY A 232 33.96 0.47 8.05
C GLY A 232 33.82 1.68 7.12
N ALA A 233 32.76 1.76 6.30
CA ALA A 233 32.57 2.85 5.33
C ALA A 233 32.15 4.20 5.94
N GLY A 234 31.74 4.23 7.21
CA GLY A 234 31.27 5.44 7.88
C GLY A 234 29.94 5.99 7.33
N ASP A 235 29.61 7.22 7.74
CA ASP A 235 28.42 7.94 7.31
C ASP A 235 28.64 8.64 5.96
N ILE A 236 27.58 8.81 5.18
CA ILE A 236 27.64 9.33 3.81
C ILE A 236 27.55 10.86 3.82
N PRO A 237 28.55 11.60 3.32
CA PRO A 237 28.45 13.04 3.15
C PRO A 237 27.45 13.39 2.04
N ILE A 238 26.57 14.36 2.28
CA ILE A 238 25.63 14.87 1.28
C ILE A 238 26.01 16.28 0.82
N ASN A 239 25.63 16.62 -0.42
CA ASN A 239 25.82 17.93 -1.02
C ASN A 239 27.29 18.41 -0.99
N GLU A 240 28.23 17.47 -1.15
CA GLU A 240 29.66 17.75 -0.98
C GLU A 240 30.17 18.78 -2.01
N GLY A 241 31.14 19.60 -1.59
CA GLY A 241 31.76 20.62 -2.44
C GLY A 241 30.90 21.87 -2.72
N ARG A 242 29.68 21.96 -2.18
CA ARG A 242 28.79 23.11 -2.40
C ARG A 242 28.96 24.20 -1.34
N LYS A 243 28.73 25.45 -1.73
CA LYS A 243 28.74 26.59 -0.80
C LYS A 243 27.59 26.47 0.19
N ARG A 244 27.85 26.84 1.44
CA ARG A 244 26.87 26.78 2.54
C ARG A 244 26.73 28.12 3.23
N VAL A 245 25.57 28.34 3.83
CA VAL A 245 25.33 29.44 4.75
C VAL A 245 24.32 29.01 5.80
N THR A 246 24.59 29.32 7.05
CA THR A 246 23.65 29.06 8.14
C THR A 246 22.94 30.35 8.50
N LEU A 247 21.61 30.32 8.43
CA LEU A 247 20.74 31.47 8.68
C LEU A 247 19.80 31.18 9.85
N ARG A 248 19.53 32.21 10.65
CA ARG A 248 18.45 32.21 11.63
C ARG A 248 17.14 32.55 10.91
N ILE A 249 16.08 31.79 11.16
CA ILE A 249 14.77 31.96 10.54
C ILE A 249 13.72 32.04 11.63
N SER A 250 12.87 33.06 11.56
CA SER A 250 11.78 33.29 12.50
C SER A 250 10.44 33.15 11.80
N SER A 251 9.53 32.35 12.35
CA SER A 251 8.15 32.25 11.89
C SER A 251 7.28 33.29 12.58
N VAL A 252 6.67 34.19 11.81
CA VAL A 252 5.65 35.14 12.30
C VAL A 252 4.23 34.70 11.91
N CYS A 253 4.07 33.45 11.47
CA CYS A 253 2.79 32.89 11.07
C CYS A 253 2.00 32.35 12.27
N ASP A 254 0.68 32.39 12.18
CA ASP A 254 -0.27 31.74 13.09
C ASP A 254 -0.48 30.25 12.80
N ARG A 255 0.19 29.73 11.77
CA ARG A 255 0.06 28.37 11.26
C ARG A 255 1.44 27.76 11.03
N PRO A 256 1.58 26.44 11.16
CA PRO A 256 2.84 25.77 10.91
C PRO A 256 3.27 25.87 9.44
N ILE A 257 4.56 26.05 9.22
CA ILE A 257 5.17 26.12 7.88
C ILE A 257 6.21 25.00 7.78
N GLN A 258 6.17 24.21 6.71
CA GLN A 258 7.15 23.14 6.48
C GLN A 258 7.79 23.28 5.11
N ILE A 259 9.13 23.34 5.08
CA ILE A 259 9.92 23.57 3.87
C ILE A 259 10.74 22.32 3.55
N GLY A 260 10.54 21.79 2.34
CA GLY A 260 11.25 20.61 1.84
C GLY A 260 12.70 20.90 1.43
N SER A 261 13.53 19.87 1.45
CA SER A 261 14.97 19.89 1.14
C SER A 261 15.33 20.68 -0.12
N HIS A 262 14.57 20.50 -1.20
CA HIS A 262 14.87 21.05 -2.53
C HIS A 262 14.07 22.30 -2.91
N TYR A 263 13.31 22.86 -1.97
CA TYR A 263 12.61 24.11 -2.21
C TYR A 263 13.60 25.28 -2.29
N HIS A 264 13.46 26.15 -3.29
CA HIS A 264 14.27 27.37 -3.43
C HIS A 264 14.02 28.27 -2.22
N PHE A 265 15.00 28.42 -1.34
CA PHE A 265 14.73 28.92 0.01
C PHE A 265 14.24 30.38 0.03
N ILE A 266 14.72 31.19 -0.92
CA ILE A 266 14.27 32.57 -1.13
C ILE A 266 12.79 32.69 -1.50
N GLU A 267 12.19 31.64 -2.07
CA GLU A 267 10.77 31.59 -2.45
C GLU A 267 9.87 31.19 -1.27
N ALA A 268 10.44 30.88 -0.09
CA ALA A 268 9.68 30.32 1.03
C ALA A 268 8.63 31.31 1.54
N ASN A 269 7.61 30.80 2.23
CA ASN A 269 6.45 31.56 2.71
C ASN A 269 6.83 32.95 3.25
N LYS A 270 6.07 33.98 2.86
CA LYS A 270 6.29 35.39 3.26
C LYS A 270 6.33 35.62 4.77
N ASN A 271 5.69 34.75 5.56
CA ASN A 271 5.68 34.83 7.03
C ASN A 271 6.91 34.18 7.68
N LEU A 272 7.89 33.72 6.90
CA LEU A 272 9.23 33.39 7.40
C LEU A 272 10.14 34.61 7.18
N VAL A 273 10.75 35.06 8.27
CA VAL A 273 11.66 36.21 8.31
C VAL A 273 13.10 35.70 8.45
N PHE A 274 13.93 36.01 7.46
CA PHE A 274 15.34 35.63 7.38
C PHE A 274 16.05 36.48 6.33
N ASP A 275 17.37 36.34 6.19
CA ASP A 275 18.15 37.05 5.17
C ASP A 275 17.89 36.45 3.78
N ARG A 276 16.93 37.01 3.04
CA ARG A 276 16.52 36.48 1.73
C ARG A 276 17.62 36.64 0.69
N ALA A 277 18.39 37.73 0.76
CA ALA A 277 19.50 37.99 -0.15
C ALA A 277 20.56 36.88 -0.06
N LYS A 278 20.88 36.42 1.16
CA LYS A 278 21.82 35.30 1.38
C LYS A 278 21.25 33.92 1.02
N SER A 279 19.93 33.79 0.98
CA SER A 279 19.26 32.54 0.56
C SER A 279 19.08 32.40 -0.96
N TYR A 280 19.43 33.43 -1.73
CA TYR A 280 19.30 33.42 -3.19
C TYR A 280 20.17 32.33 -3.83
N GLY A 281 19.55 31.43 -4.61
CA GLY A 281 20.25 30.28 -5.19
C GLY A 281 20.59 29.18 -4.18
N MET A 282 19.94 29.15 -3.03
CA MET A 282 20.17 28.17 -1.97
C MET A 282 18.92 27.33 -1.68
N ARG A 283 19.13 26.13 -1.15
CA ARG A 283 18.11 25.21 -0.63
C ARG A 283 18.55 24.64 0.72
N LEU A 284 17.71 23.91 1.43
CA LEU A 284 18.09 23.31 2.72
C LEU A 284 19.19 22.24 2.54
N ASP A 285 20.19 22.26 3.42
CA ASP A 285 21.26 21.24 3.47
C ASP A 285 20.87 20.08 4.39
N ILE A 286 19.87 19.31 3.95
CA ILE A 286 19.31 18.16 4.66
C ILE A 286 19.14 16.99 3.67
N PRO A 287 18.95 15.75 4.15
CA PRO A 287 18.72 14.61 3.26
C PRO A 287 17.57 14.85 2.26
N ALA A 288 17.77 14.40 1.03
CA ALA A 288 16.81 14.55 -0.06
C ALA A 288 15.41 14.03 0.33
N GLY A 289 14.39 14.86 0.10
CA GLY A 289 13.00 14.55 0.42
C GLY A 289 12.58 14.78 1.88
N ASN A 290 13.50 15.11 2.79
CA ASN A 290 13.15 15.57 4.13
C ASN A 290 12.71 17.05 4.10
N ALA A 291 12.19 17.52 5.25
CA ALA A 291 11.74 18.90 5.41
C ALA A 291 12.05 19.41 6.83
N ILE A 292 12.14 20.73 6.98
CA ILE A 292 12.17 21.41 8.28
C ILE A 292 10.81 22.06 8.51
N ARG A 293 10.24 21.77 9.67
CA ARG A 293 8.98 22.34 10.15
C ARG A 293 9.26 23.51 11.10
N PHE A 294 8.47 24.56 10.97
CA PHE A 294 8.45 25.76 11.80
C PHE A 294 7.06 25.88 12.40
N GLU A 295 6.96 25.77 13.72
CA GLU A 295 5.71 26.06 14.44
C GLU A 295 5.46 27.58 14.52
N PRO A 296 4.22 28.02 14.81
CA PRO A 296 3.91 29.44 15.03
C PRO A 296 4.84 30.08 16.07
N GLY A 297 5.48 31.21 15.71
CA GLY A 297 6.43 31.92 16.59
C GLY A 297 7.81 31.27 16.73
N GLU A 298 8.04 30.10 16.12
CA GLU A 298 9.30 29.37 16.28
C GLU A 298 10.45 30.06 15.55
N VAL A 299 11.63 30.01 16.18
CA VAL A 299 12.89 30.46 15.59
C VAL A 299 13.85 29.28 15.51
N LYS A 300 14.37 29.00 14.31
CA LYS A 300 15.35 27.93 14.06
C LYS A 300 16.53 28.46 13.28
N THR A 301 17.70 27.88 13.55
CA THR A 301 18.91 28.10 12.75
C THR A 301 19.05 26.93 11.80
N VAL A 302 19.13 27.19 10.50
CA VAL A 302 19.23 26.15 9.47
C VAL A 302 20.41 26.40 8.55
N THR A 303 21.02 25.33 8.07
CA THR A 303 22.06 25.39 7.04
C THR A 303 21.42 25.26 5.66
N LEU A 304 21.78 26.18 4.77
CA LEU A 304 21.44 26.15 3.37
C LEU A 304 22.67 25.78 2.55
N VAL A 305 22.43 25.17 1.41
CA VAL A 305 23.44 24.78 0.42
C VAL A 305 23.05 25.30 -0.96
N GLU A 306 24.05 25.69 -1.75
CA GLU A 306 23.85 26.19 -3.11
C GLU A 306 23.19 25.13 -4.01
N ILE A 307 22.26 25.56 -4.87
CA ILE A 307 21.65 24.66 -5.85
C ILE A 307 22.70 24.19 -6.88
N GLY A 308 22.56 22.95 -7.35
CA GLY A 308 23.44 22.35 -8.35
C GLY A 308 23.07 22.68 -9.80
N GLY A 309 23.70 21.96 -10.73
CA GLY A 309 23.36 21.99 -12.17
C GLY A 309 23.46 23.39 -12.80
N GLY A 310 22.49 23.72 -13.66
CA GLY A 310 22.45 25.02 -14.37
C GLY A 310 22.20 26.24 -13.49
N LYS A 311 21.91 26.04 -12.19
CA LYS A 311 21.52 27.08 -11.22
C LYS A 311 20.37 27.95 -11.75
N ILE A 312 19.28 27.30 -12.15
CA ILE A 312 18.08 27.94 -12.66
C ILE A 312 16.98 27.76 -11.61
N ILE A 313 16.38 28.87 -11.20
CA ILE A 313 15.23 28.90 -10.30
C ILE A 313 13.98 29.02 -11.16
N THR A 314 12.99 28.18 -10.89
CA THR A 314 11.63 28.30 -11.46
C THR A 314 10.59 27.94 -10.40
N GLY A 315 9.37 28.44 -10.58
CA GLY A 315 8.23 28.10 -9.74
C GLY A 315 8.14 28.89 -8.45
N GLY A 316 7.64 28.25 -7.38
CA GLY A 316 7.52 28.87 -6.06
C GLY A 316 6.53 30.04 -6.05
N ASN A 317 6.97 31.21 -5.59
CA ASN A 317 6.18 32.45 -5.60
C ASN A 317 6.54 33.34 -6.81
N ASN A 318 7.31 32.82 -7.78
CA ASN A 318 7.76 33.56 -8.97
C ASN A 318 8.55 34.84 -8.62
N LEU A 319 9.28 34.84 -7.49
CA LEU A 319 10.04 36.01 -7.06
C LEU A 319 11.34 36.17 -7.86
N CYS A 320 11.99 35.07 -8.21
CA CYS A 320 13.32 35.08 -8.83
C CYS A 320 13.53 34.06 -9.96
N ASN A 321 12.48 33.78 -10.73
CA ASN A 321 12.56 32.92 -11.91
C ASN A 321 13.72 33.34 -12.85
N GLY A 322 14.54 32.37 -13.24
CA GLY A 322 15.69 32.55 -14.12
C GLY A 322 16.98 31.97 -13.57
N ARG A 323 18.07 32.18 -14.31
CA ARG A 323 19.41 31.74 -13.90
C ARG A 323 19.92 32.61 -12.75
N VAL A 324 20.51 31.99 -11.73
CA VAL A 324 21.09 32.69 -10.57
C VAL A 324 22.15 33.67 -11.05
N ASN A 325 21.90 34.96 -10.86
CA ASN A 325 22.78 36.05 -11.26
C ASN A 325 22.80 37.14 -10.17
N LYS A 326 23.99 37.49 -9.68
CA LYS A 326 24.16 38.52 -8.64
C LYS A 326 23.64 39.90 -9.08
N ASN A 327 23.70 40.20 -10.37
CA ASN A 327 23.26 41.50 -10.90
C ASN A 327 21.74 41.69 -10.79
N SER A 328 20.97 40.61 -10.77
CA SER A 328 19.51 40.63 -10.65
C SER A 328 19.03 40.71 -9.20
N LEU A 329 19.94 40.59 -8.22
CA LEU A 329 19.57 40.49 -6.81
C LEU A 329 18.88 41.76 -6.29
N SER A 330 19.30 42.95 -6.74
CA SER A 330 18.68 44.22 -6.34
C SER A 330 17.20 44.27 -6.74
N GLU A 331 16.89 43.90 -7.98
CA GLU A 331 15.52 43.85 -8.50
C GLU A 331 14.68 42.79 -7.78
N ILE A 332 15.24 41.60 -7.53
CA ILE A 332 14.57 40.53 -6.77
C ILE A 332 14.24 41.00 -5.35
N MET A 333 15.16 41.68 -4.68
CA MET A 333 14.94 42.21 -3.33
C MET A 333 13.87 43.31 -3.31
N GLN A 334 13.79 44.15 -4.35
CA GLN A 334 12.69 45.10 -4.52
C GLN A 334 11.34 44.37 -4.63
N ARG A 335 11.25 43.30 -5.42
CA ARG A 335 10.03 42.48 -5.51
C ARG A 335 9.66 41.86 -4.16
N ILE A 336 10.64 41.29 -3.43
CA ILE A 336 10.44 40.72 -2.09
C ILE A 336 9.80 41.75 -1.15
N THR A 337 10.32 42.98 -1.14
CA THR A 337 9.75 44.06 -0.33
C THR A 337 8.34 44.44 -0.81
N ASN A 338 8.14 44.60 -2.12
CA ASN A 338 6.83 44.99 -2.69
C ASN A 338 5.73 43.96 -2.41
N PHE A 339 6.05 42.67 -2.45
CA PHE A 339 5.11 41.58 -2.15
C PHE A 339 5.02 41.24 -0.65
N GLY A 340 5.75 41.97 0.21
CA GLY A 340 5.68 41.81 1.66
C GLY A 340 6.26 40.49 2.17
N PHE A 341 7.30 39.96 1.53
CA PHE A 341 8.02 38.78 2.01
C PHE A 341 8.97 39.16 3.15
N GLY A 342 8.84 38.48 4.29
CA GLY A 342 9.65 38.68 5.47
C GLY A 342 11.14 38.60 5.16
N ASN A 343 11.88 39.66 5.48
CA ASN A 343 13.31 39.76 5.23
C ASN A 343 14.00 40.49 6.39
N GLU A 344 15.12 39.94 6.85
CA GLU A 344 15.94 40.53 7.90
C GLU A 344 17.43 40.29 7.59
N ILE A 345 18.21 41.37 7.47
CA ILE A 345 19.64 41.30 7.13
C ILE A 345 20.42 40.74 8.33
N GLN A 346 21.24 39.71 8.09
CA GLN A 346 22.06 39.10 9.14
C GLN A 346 23.54 39.41 8.89
N GLN A 347 24.15 40.29 9.67
CA GLN A 347 25.54 40.73 9.43
C GLN A 347 26.57 39.60 9.60
N LYS A 348 26.46 38.82 10.67
CA LYS A 348 27.31 37.66 10.95
C LYS A 348 26.53 36.39 10.65
N VAL A 349 27.01 35.61 9.69
CA VAL A 349 26.46 34.30 9.34
C VAL A 349 27.56 33.25 9.46
N LEU A 350 27.20 32.08 9.94
CA LEU A 350 28.11 30.94 9.93
C LEU A 350 28.17 30.37 8.51
N VAL A 351 29.38 30.03 8.06
CA VAL A 351 29.63 29.41 6.74
C VAL A 351 30.29 28.06 7.01
N PRO A 352 29.50 26.99 7.20
CA PRO A 352 30.05 25.67 7.45
C PRO A 352 30.90 25.18 6.27
N THR A 353 32.08 24.63 6.58
CA THR A 353 32.96 24.01 5.57
C THR A 353 32.67 22.53 5.39
N GLU A 354 32.24 21.85 6.46
CA GLU A 354 31.95 20.42 6.43
C GLU A 354 30.55 20.13 5.88
N SER A 355 30.44 18.99 5.20
CA SER A 355 29.18 18.46 4.70
C SER A 355 28.42 17.73 5.80
N TYR A 356 27.09 17.86 5.82
CA TYR A 356 26.24 17.00 6.64
C TYR A 356 26.47 15.53 6.24
N LYS A 357 26.54 14.63 7.22
CA LYS A 357 26.70 13.20 7.00
C LYS A 357 25.44 12.47 7.45
N ILE A 358 24.86 11.66 6.58
CA ILE A 358 23.73 10.80 6.90
C ILE A 358 24.23 9.39 7.27
N PRO A 359 23.74 8.78 8.36
CA PRO A 359 24.07 7.41 8.68
C PRO A 359 23.74 6.46 7.53
N ARG A 360 24.68 5.60 7.17
CA ARG A 360 24.58 4.75 5.98
C ARG A 360 23.36 3.83 5.97
N PHE A 361 22.98 3.30 7.14
CA PHE A 361 21.75 2.52 7.27
C PHE A 361 20.48 3.36 7.02
N LEU A 362 20.51 4.63 7.42
CA LEU A 362 19.39 5.56 7.22
C LEU A 362 19.31 6.00 5.76
N TYR A 363 20.44 6.12 5.08
CA TYR A 363 20.50 6.30 3.62
C TYR A 363 19.83 5.13 2.90
N ALA A 364 20.25 3.89 3.23
CA ALA A 364 19.69 2.68 2.64
C ALA A 364 18.17 2.55 2.86
N LEU A 365 17.68 2.93 4.05
CA LEU A 365 16.25 2.95 4.35
C LEU A 365 15.47 3.99 3.51
N ASN A 366 16.10 5.13 3.19
CA ASN A 366 15.43 6.24 2.52
C ASN A 366 15.48 6.18 1.00
N TYR A 367 16.56 5.63 0.46
CA TYR A 367 16.90 5.69 -0.97
C TYR A 367 17.33 4.32 -1.53
N GLY A 368 17.31 3.25 -0.74
CA GLY A 368 17.94 1.98 -1.09
C GLY A 368 19.46 2.00 -0.89
N PRO A 369 20.11 0.83 -0.88
CA PRO A 369 21.55 0.69 -0.66
C PRO A 369 22.38 1.43 -1.72
N THR A 370 23.65 1.68 -1.40
CA THR A 370 24.61 2.35 -2.28
C THR A 370 25.93 1.56 -2.40
N THR A 371 26.87 2.05 -3.20
CA THR A 371 28.15 1.39 -3.55
C THR A 371 28.84 0.74 -2.35
N GLY A 372 29.05 -0.58 -2.40
CA GLY A 372 29.68 -1.39 -1.35
C GLY A 372 28.70 -2.01 -0.34
N ASP A 373 27.45 -1.56 -0.31
CA ASP A 373 26.39 -2.25 0.44
C ASP A 373 26.03 -3.56 -0.25
N LYS A 374 25.54 -4.52 0.53
CA LYS A 374 25.13 -5.83 0.05
C LYS A 374 23.64 -6.08 0.26
N ILE A 375 23.04 -6.87 -0.62
CA ILE A 375 21.64 -7.29 -0.55
C ILE A 375 21.59 -8.80 -0.66
N ARG A 376 20.80 -9.43 0.20
CA ARG A 376 20.43 -10.83 0.06
C ARG A 376 19.28 -10.99 -0.94
N LEU A 377 19.41 -11.86 -1.93
CA LEU A 377 18.35 -12.07 -2.93
C LEU A 377 17.24 -12.96 -2.37
N GLY A 378 16.10 -12.36 -2.01
CA GLY A 378 14.99 -13.09 -1.41
C GLY A 378 15.42 -13.85 -0.16
N ASP A 379 14.98 -15.10 -0.03
CA ASP A 379 15.36 -16.05 1.00
C ASP A 379 16.50 -17.01 0.57
N THR A 380 17.23 -16.68 -0.50
CA THR A 380 18.35 -17.50 -0.99
C THR A 380 19.62 -17.32 -0.16
N THR A 381 20.69 -18.03 -0.47
CA THR A 381 22.03 -17.77 0.08
C THR A 381 22.83 -16.75 -0.73
N LEU A 382 22.27 -16.24 -1.83
CA LEU A 382 22.96 -15.33 -2.73
C LEU A 382 22.98 -13.92 -2.14
N ILE A 383 24.17 -13.31 -2.15
CA ILE A 383 24.40 -11.94 -1.70
C ILE A 383 25.07 -11.19 -2.84
N VAL A 384 24.46 -10.08 -3.25
CA VAL A 384 24.97 -9.18 -4.28
C VAL A 384 25.50 -7.90 -3.64
N GLU A 385 26.58 -7.34 -4.17
CA GLU A 385 27.15 -6.07 -3.72
C GLU A 385 26.86 -4.99 -4.76
N ILE A 386 26.50 -3.78 -4.32
CA ILE A 386 26.34 -2.64 -5.23
C ILE A 386 27.72 -2.21 -5.72
N GLU A 387 27.99 -2.42 -7.00
CA GLU A 387 29.30 -2.15 -7.61
C GLU A 387 29.51 -0.66 -7.89
N LYS A 388 28.43 0.03 -8.26
CA LYS A 388 28.46 1.46 -8.56
C LYS A 388 27.09 2.12 -8.35
N ASP A 389 27.12 3.31 -7.76
CA ASP A 389 25.98 4.22 -7.64
C ASP A 389 26.20 5.47 -8.50
N PHE A 390 25.17 5.85 -9.26
CA PHE A 390 25.16 7.05 -10.10
C PHE A 390 24.56 8.27 -9.38
N ALA A 391 24.04 8.09 -8.15
CA ALA A 391 23.53 9.19 -7.35
C ALA A 391 24.63 10.18 -6.98
N VAL A 392 24.27 11.46 -6.99
CA VAL A 392 25.02 12.52 -6.30
C VAL A 392 24.37 12.70 -4.94
N TYR A 393 25.07 12.28 -3.88
CA TYR A 393 24.45 12.18 -2.55
C TYR A 393 23.88 13.51 -2.06
N GLY A 394 22.58 13.50 -1.74
CA GLY A 394 21.80 14.69 -1.38
C GLY A 394 20.91 15.26 -2.48
N ASP A 395 21.01 14.77 -3.72
CA ASP A 395 20.12 15.10 -4.85
C ASP A 395 19.27 13.89 -5.30
N GLU A 396 19.02 12.91 -4.42
CA GLU A 396 18.21 11.72 -4.77
C GLU A 396 16.79 12.07 -5.23
N CYS A 397 16.33 11.44 -6.32
CA CYS A 397 15.01 11.63 -6.87
C CYS A 397 13.93 10.96 -5.99
N LYS A 398 13.35 11.72 -5.06
CA LYS A 398 12.27 11.24 -4.17
C LYS A 398 10.94 11.94 -4.44
N PHE A 399 9.91 11.17 -4.80
CA PHE A 399 8.54 11.64 -5.03
C PHE A 399 7.67 11.60 -3.76
N GLY A 400 6.78 12.58 -3.61
CA GLY A 400 5.77 12.67 -2.55
C GLY A 400 5.57 14.10 -2.03
N GLY A 401 4.59 14.25 -1.13
CA GLY A 401 4.27 15.54 -0.49
C GLY A 401 5.49 16.16 0.19
N GLY A 402 5.87 17.38 -0.24
CA GLY A 402 7.01 18.11 0.30
C GLY A 402 8.40 17.58 -0.07
N LYS A 403 8.51 16.62 -1.00
CA LYS A 403 9.79 15.99 -1.39
C LYS A 403 10.46 16.68 -2.58
N VAL A 404 11.35 15.95 -3.27
CA VAL A 404 12.29 16.46 -4.29
C VAL A 404 11.63 16.68 -5.65
N LEU A 405 10.92 15.67 -6.15
CA LEU A 405 10.27 15.71 -7.47
C LEU A 405 8.99 16.56 -7.40
N ARG A 406 9.18 17.88 -7.45
CA ARG A 406 8.16 18.93 -7.53
C ARG A 406 8.63 20.02 -8.49
N GLU A 407 7.66 20.76 -9.01
CA GLU A 407 7.85 21.84 -9.99
C GLU A 407 9.00 22.78 -9.61
N GLY A 408 9.93 22.99 -10.55
CA GLY A 408 11.09 23.86 -10.42
C GLY A 408 12.20 23.36 -9.48
N MET A 409 12.02 22.19 -8.85
CA MET A 409 12.97 21.56 -7.95
C MET A 409 13.65 20.38 -8.65
N GLY A 410 13.36 19.14 -8.26
CA GLY A 410 13.77 17.95 -9.01
C GLY A 410 12.96 17.72 -10.29
N GLN A 411 11.77 18.32 -10.43
CA GLN A 411 10.99 18.29 -11.66
C GLN A 411 11.20 19.59 -12.44
N ALA A 412 11.94 19.53 -13.54
CA ALA A 412 12.21 20.68 -14.38
C ALA A 412 10.92 21.25 -15.00
N SER A 413 10.69 22.56 -14.90
CA SER A 413 9.51 23.25 -15.46
C SER A 413 9.77 24.11 -16.70
N TYR A 414 11.01 24.15 -17.19
CA TYR A 414 11.45 24.93 -18.35
C TYR A 414 11.80 24.04 -19.56
N ARG A 415 11.19 22.86 -19.66
CA ARG A 415 11.50 21.83 -20.66
C ARG A 415 10.26 21.49 -21.47
N VAL A 416 10.45 21.23 -22.76
CA VAL A 416 9.38 20.80 -23.67
C VAL A 416 9.16 19.29 -23.55
N SER A 417 7.96 18.83 -23.92
CA SER A 417 7.60 17.40 -23.85
C SER A 417 8.61 16.50 -24.60
N SER A 418 9.15 16.94 -25.73
CA SER A 418 10.16 16.21 -26.49
C SER A 418 11.53 16.09 -25.79
N GLU A 419 11.78 16.79 -24.68
CA GLU A 419 13.02 16.74 -23.90
C GLU A 419 12.89 15.96 -22.59
N VAL A 420 11.67 15.75 -22.09
CA VAL A 420 11.45 15.09 -20.78
C VAL A 420 11.20 13.59 -20.91
N LEU A 421 11.36 12.87 -19.80
CA LEU A 421 11.01 11.45 -19.71
C LEU A 421 9.50 11.28 -19.56
N ASP A 422 8.96 10.16 -20.05
CA ASP A 422 7.57 9.77 -19.82
C ASP A 422 7.40 9.17 -18.42
N THR A 423 8.41 8.42 -17.98
CA THR A 423 8.46 7.81 -16.65
C THR A 423 9.90 7.73 -16.17
N VAL A 424 10.09 7.87 -14.88
CA VAL A 424 11.37 7.60 -14.22
C VAL A 424 11.14 6.63 -13.07
N ILE A 425 11.90 5.54 -13.04
CA ILE A 425 11.94 4.63 -11.89
C ILE A 425 13.12 5.06 -11.04
N THR A 426 12.85 5.64 -9.87
CA THR A 426 13.90 6.30 -9.10
C THR A 426 14.59 5.38 -8.10
N ASN A 427 15.88 5.60 -7.89
CA ASN A 427 16.72 4.92 -6.91
C ASN A 427 16.71 3.38 -7.05
N CYS A 428 16.79 2.87 -8.27
CA CYS A 428 16.72 1.44 -8.56
C CYS A 428 18.05 0.74 -8.31
N VAL A 429 18.01 -0.38 -7.58
CA VAL A 429 19.07 -1.38 -7.67
C VAL A 429 18.81 -2.20 -8.93
N ILE A 430 19.75 -2.15 -9.87
CA ILE A 430 19.72 -2.83 -11.16
C ILE A 430 20.64 -4.04 -11.04
N ILE A 431 20.10 -5.24 -11.29
CA ILE A 431 20.87 -6.48 -11.37
C ILE A 431 20.83 -6.92 -12.82
N ASP A 432 21.95 -6.76 -13.52
CA ASP A 432 22.06 -7.09 -14.95
C ASP A 432 23.29 -7.96 -15.22
N ALA A 433 23.17 -8.90 -16.14
CA ALA A 433 24.23 -9.86 -16.43
C ALA A 433 25.43 -9.25 -17.18
N VAL A 434 25.23 -8.14 -17.89
CA VAL A 434 26.26 -7.48 -18.71
C VAL A 434 26.80 -6.24 -18.01
N GLN A 435 25.91 -5.43 -17.43
CA GLN A 435 26.27 -4.15 -16.80
C GLN A 435 26.68 -4.29 -15.33
N GLY A 436 26.39 -5.43 -14.70
CA GLY A 436 26.69 -5.68 -13.28
C GLY A 436 25.56 -5.26 -12.34
N ILE A 437 25.92 -5.00 -11.08
CA ILE A 437 24.97 -4.63 -10.03
C ILE A 437 25.10 -3.15 -9.71
N LEU A 438 24.17 -2.36 -10.23
CA LEU A 438 24.24 -0.90 -10.23
C LEU A 438 23.14 -0.26 -9.38
N LYS A 439 23.32 0.98 -9.00
CA LYS A 439 22.29 1.84 -8.40
C LYS A 439 22.11 3.09 -9.25
N ALA A 440 20.92 3.28 -9.81
CA ALA A 440 20.63 4.41 -10.70
C ALA A 440 19.13 4.72 -10.79
N ASP A 441 18.80 5.90 -11.32
CA ASP A 441 17.46 6.18 -11.83
C ASP A 441 17.33 5.62 -13.26
N VAL A 442 16.18 5.03 -13.60
CA VAL A 442 15.90 4.48 -14.94
C VAL A 442 14.88 5.35 -15.65
N GLY A 443 15.30 6.01 -16.73
CA GLY A 443 14.42 6.83 -17.58
C GLY A 443 13.76 6.05 -18.70
N ILE A 444 12.45 6.21 -18.83
CA ILE A 444 11.62 5.63 -19.89
C ILE A 444 11.05 6.78 -20.74
N LYS A 445 11.21 6.66 -22.07
CA LYS A 445 10.69 7.59 -23.07
C LYS A 445 10.24 6.83 -24.31
N ALA A 446 9.14 7.22 -24.92
CA ALA A 446 8.48 6.53 -26.02
C ALA A 446 9.41 6.27 -27.22
N TYR A 447 9.99 5.05 -27.23
CA TYR A 447 10.10 4.05 -28.30
C TYR A 447 10.59 2.71 -27.69
N GLY A 448 10.10 2.33 -26.50
CA GLY A 448 10.47 1.05 -25.86
C GLY A 448 11.97 0.85 -25.58
N GLN A 449 12.82 1.85 -25.82
CA GLN A 449 14.24 1.83 -25.53
C GLN A 449 14.43 2.54 -24.19
N ALA A 450 14.91 1.80 -23.19
CA ALA A 450 15.39 2.40 -21.95
C ALA A 450 16.48 3.42 -22.31
N VAL A 451 16.27 4.69 -21.97
CA VAL A 451 17.27 5.75 -22.20
C VAL A 451 18.04 5.93 -20.90
N SER A 452 18.89 4.94 -20.56
CA SER A 452 19.95 5.18 -19.58
C SER A 452 21.14 5.77 -20.32
N ARG A 453 21.34 7.09 -20.22
CA ARG A 453 22.68 7.62 -20.53
C ARG A 453 23.59 7.30 -19.35
N PRO A 454 24.75 6.67 -19.58
CA PRO A 454 25.70 6.34 -18.52
C PRO A 454 26.29 7.58 -17.84
#